data_AF-A0A7X5R6X9-F1
#
_entry.id   AF-A0A7X5R6X9-F1
#
_cell.length_a   1.000
_cell.length_b   1.000
_cell.length_c   1.000
_cell.angle_alpha   90.00
_cell.angle_beta   90.00
_cell.angle_gamma   90.00
#
_symmetry.space_group_name_H-M   'P 1'
#
loop_
_entity.id
_entity.type
_entity.pdbx_description
1 polymer ?
#
loop_
_entity_poly.entity_id
_entity_poly.type
_entity_poly.pdbx_seq_one_letter_code
_entity_poly.pdbx_strand_id
1 'polypeptide(L)'
;MISKIKKIFKGITRKYRKYKRQKRLVRDAIRVLKRSEPYKQNEDYSLENYDVMYILENPQKSNNVWAFISYMCEEAYKFDVYKDNRCVFLWGYNFTRDLFDHLEDGYEISYMPLDCHYGVWEWILEGTEEEIKGSKGMQSYMRYCHKNKITYKKLQKKCNYCNDDIMKYYNTKC
;
A
#
# COMPACT_ATOMS: atom_id res chain seq x y z
N MET A 1 16.54 1.14 -34.94
CA MET A 1 16.81 0.01 -34.01
C MET A 1 17.34 0.47 -32.63
N ILE A 2 18.37 1.33 -32.57
CA ILE A 2 19.03 1.82 -31.34
C ILE A 2 18.06 2.52 -30.36
N SER A 3 17.10 3.31 -30.85
CA SER A 3 16.09 4.01 -30.01
C SER A 3 15.19 3.05 -29.21
N LYS A 4 14.83 1.90 -29.78
CA LYS A 4 13.99 0.88 -29.13
C LYS A 4 14.75 0.18 -28.00
N ILE A 5 16.03 -0.12 -28.22
CA ILE A 5 16.93 -0.72 -27.22
C ILE A 5 17.12 0.24 -26.04
N LYS A 6 17.42 1.53 -26.29
CA LYS A 6 17.55 2.56 -25.24
C LYS A 6 16.29 2.69 -24.37
N LYS A 7 15.09 2.62 -24.97
CA LYS A 7 13.82 2.64 -24.23
C LYS A 7 13.64 1.42 -23.32
N ILE A 8 14.01 0.23 -23.80
CA ILE A 8 13.95 -1.02 -23.03
C ILE A 8 14.88 -0.96 -21.81
N PHE A 9 16.16 -0.60 -22.02
CA PHE A 9 17.13 -0.45 -20.93
C PHE A 9 16.67 0.57 -19.88
N LYS A 10 16.16 1.73 -20.32
CA LYS A 10 15.62 2.75 -19.39
C LYS A 10 14.45 2.22 -18.56
N GLY A 11 13.57 1.41 -19.16
CA GLY A 11 12.46 0.75 -18.47
C GLY A 11 12.93 -0.26 -17.42
N ILE A 12 13.91 -1.11 -17.77
CA ILE A 12 14.50 -2.09 -16.85
C ILE A 12 15.16 -1.40 -15.66
N THR A 13 15.99 -0.39 -15.91
CA THR A 13 16.67 0.37 -14.85
C THR A 13 15.68 1.06 -13.91
N ARG A 14 14.60 1.63 -14.43
CA ARG A 14 13.53 2.23 -13.62
C ARG A 14 12.84 1.20 -12.73
N LYS A 15 12.48 0.04 -13.29
CA LYS A 15 11.83 -1.05 -12.53
C LYS A 15 12.75 -1.57 -11.42
N TYR A 16 14.04 -1.79 -11.72
CA TYR A 16 15.01 -2.23 -10.74
C TYR A 16 15.22 -1.22 -9.61
N ARG A 17 15.32 0.08 -9.94
CA ARG A 17 15.40 1.15 -8.92
C ARG A 17 14.18 1.19 -8.02
N LYS A 18 12.97 1.06 -8.59
CA LYS A 18 11.73 1.00 -7.83
C LYS A 18 11.73 -0.19 -6.86
N TYR A 19 12.06 -1.38 -7.36
CA TYR A 19 12.14 -2.59 -6.53
C TYR A 19 13.17 -2.46 -5.39
N LYS A 20 14.36 -1.92 -5.67
CA LYS A 20 15.39 -1.70 -4.66
C LYS A 20 14.92 -0.71 -3.57
N ARG A 21 14.20 0.35 -3.96
CA ARG A 21 13.60 1.31 -3.01
C ARG A 21 12.55 0.64 -2.13
N GLN A 22 11.62 -0.11 -2.72
CA GLN A 22 10.58 -0.83 -1.98
C GLN A 22 11.17 -1.78 -0.93
N LYS A 23 12.17 -2.58 -1.31
CA LYS A 23 12.88 -3.45 -0.38
C LYS A 23 13.53 -2.70 0.78
N ARG A 24 14.08 -1.51 0.53
CA ARG A 24 14.66 -0.68 1.58
C ARG A 24 13.60 -0.16 2.53
N LEU A 25 12.50 0.40 2.00
CA LEU A 25 11.39 0.92 2.81
C LEU A 25 10.79 -0.15 3.72
N VAL A 26 10.52 -1.35 3.19
CA VAL A 26 10.01 -2.47 3.99
C VAL A 26 10.99 -2.87 5.09
N ARG A 27 12.29 -2.96 4.78
CA ARG A 27 13.32 -3.25 5.79
C ARG A 27 13.36 -2.19 6.88
N ASP A 28 13.24 -0.92 6.51
CA ASP A 28 13.28 0.19 7.46
C ASP A 28 12.01 0.19 8.34
N ALA A 29 10.83 -0.08 7.77
CA ALA A 29 9.59 -0.27 8.52
C ALA A 29 9.69 -1.42 9.54
N ILE A 30 10.21 -2.58 9.14
CA ILE A 30 10.43 -3.73 10.04
C ILE A 30 11.42 -3.36 11.16
N ARG A 31 12.45 -2.57 10.86
CA ARG A 31 13.41 -2.13 11.89
C ARG A 31 12.73 -1.26 12.94
N VAL A 32 11.82 -0.38 12.54
CA VAL A 32 11.06 0.48 13.47
C VAL A 32 10.08 -0.36 14.28
N LEU A 33 9.34 -1.28 13.63
CA LEU A 33 8.44 -2.22 14.31
C LEU A 33 9.16 -2.97 15.44
N LYS A 34 10.33 -3.57 15.18
CA LYS A 34 11.11 -4.31 16.19
C LYS A 34 11.54 -3.51 17.42
N ARG A 35 11.52 -2.18 17.33
CA ARG A 35 11.87 -1.28 18.44
C ARG A 35 10.64 -0.76 19.18
N SER A 36 9.46 -0.94 18.59
CA SER A 36 8.21 -0.41 19.10
C SER A 36 7.66 -1.22 20.27
N GLU A 37 6.81 -0.56 21.06
CA GLU A 37 6.14 -1.18 22.21
C GLU A 37 5.24 -2.37 21.82
N PRO A 38 4.40 -2.30 20.76
CA PRO A 38 3.56 -3.45 20.38
C PRO A 38 4.36 -4.71 20.04
N TYR A 39 5.56 -4.56 19.48
CA TYR A 39 6.44 -5.70 19.19
C TYR A 39 7.09 -6.26 20.47
N LYS A 40 7.56 -5.40 21.37
CA LYS A 40 8.20 -5.82 22.63
C LYS A 40 7.23 -6.51 23.60
N GLN A 41 5.97 -6.04 23.65
CA GLN A 41 4.93 -6.65 24.48
C GLN A 41 4.50 -8.03 23.98
N ASN A 42 4.80 -8.34 22.71
CA ASN A 42 4.49 -9.60 22.06
C ASN A 42 5.78 -10.34 21.64
N GLU A 43 6.90 -10.14 22.34
CA GLU A 43 8.22 -10.67 21.90
C GLU A 43 8.27 -12.21 21.87
N ASP A 44 7.36 -12.88 22.59
CA ASP A 44 7.16 -14.33 22.50
C ASP A 44 6.58 -14.79 21.14
N TYR A 45 6.10 -13.85 20.31
CA TYR A 45 5.51 -14.11 19.01
C TYR A 45 6.47 -13.76 17.86
N SER A 46 6.46 -14.61 16.82
CA SER A 46 7.32 -14.49 15.65
C SER A 46 7.04 -13.21 14.84
N LEU A 47 8.08 -12.64 14.23
CA LEU A 47 7.96 -11.58 13.22
C LEU A 47 7.02 -11.98 12.07
N GLU A 48 6.84 -13.28 11.85
CA GLU A 48 5.92 -13.86 10.85
C GLU A 48 4.45 -13.52 11.11
N ASN A 49 4.08 -13.10 12.33
CA ASN A 49 2.73 -12.64 12.65
C ASN A 49 2.46 -11.20 12.21
N TYR A 50 3.49 -10.49 11.71
CA TYR A 50 3.37 -9.12 11.25
C TYR A 50 3.49 -9.02 9.74
N ASP A 51 2.53 -8.33 9.13
CA ASP A 51 2.53 -8.05 7.70
C ASP A 51 2.59 -6.54 7.44
N VAL A 52 3.55 -6.12 6.62
CA VAL A 52 3.56 -4.74 6.10
C VAL A 52 2.50 -4.64 5.02
N MET A 53 1.32 -4.12 5.38
CA MET A 53 0.19 -3.93 4.46
C MET A 53 0.55 -2.91 3.38
N TYR A 54 0.99 -1.71 3.75
CA TYR A 54 1.43 -0.71 2.78
C TYR A 54 2.31 0.37 3.40
N ILE A 55 3.00 1.10 2.53
CA ILE A 55 3.82 2.25 2.90
C ILE A 55 3.37 3.45 2.07
N LEU A 56 3.02 4.52 2.75
CA LEU A 56 2.66 5.81 2.16
C LEU A 56 3.82 6.80 2.31
N GLU A 57 4.07 7.59 1.28
CA GLU A 57 5.01 8.70 1.30
C GLU A 57 4.26 10.00 0.97
N ASN A 58 4.56 11.08 1.70
CA ASN A 58 4.08 12.41 1.30
C ASN A 58 5.16 13.11 0.46
N PRO A 59 4.97 13.30 -0.86
CA PRO A 59 5.99 13.89 -1.72
C PRO A 59 6.27 15.37 -1.41
N GLN A 60 5.37 16.06 -0.70
CA GLN A 60 5.52 17.47 -0.33
C GLN A 60 6.29 17.66 0.99
N LYS A 61 6.48 16.59 1.78
CA LYS A 61 7.14 16.65 3.09
C LYS A 61 8.32 15.69 3.14
N SER A 62 9.53 16.24 3.27
CA SER A 62 10.75 15.44 3.37
C SER A 62 10.66 14.44 4.54
N ASN A 63 11.12 13.20 4.30
CA ASN A 63 11.12 12.11 5.27
C ASN A 63 9.76 11.83 5.94
N ASN A 64 8.65 12.12 5.26
CA ASN A 64 7.33 11.75 5.73
C ASN A 64 6.91 10.43 5.07
N VAL A 65 7.19 9.34 5.78
CA VAL A 65 6.93 7.98 5.32
C VAL A 65 6.24 7.21 6.44
N TRP A 66 5.07 6.70 6.15
CA TRP A 66 4.26 5.92 7.09
C TRP A 66 4.13 4.49 6.64
N ALA A 67 4.41 3.55 7.53
CA ALA A 67 4.16 2.14 7.32
C ALA A 67 2.92 1.71 8.10
N PHE A 68 2.02 1.01 7.41
CA PHE A 68 0.83 0.40 7.97
C PHE A 68 1.08 -1.10 8.04
N ILE A 69 0.98 -1.66 9.24
CA ILE A 69 1.36 -3.03 9.55
C ILE A 69 0.17 -3.69 10.25
N SER A 70 -0.19 -4.90 9.81
CA SER A 70 -1.13 -5.75 10.53
C SER A 70 -0.40 -6.71 11.45
N TYR A 71 -1.03 -7.07 12.55
CA TYR A 71 -0.61 -8.15 13.44
C TYR A 71 -1.73 -9.18 13.52
N MET A 72 -1.41 -10.44 13.19
CA MET A 72 -2.33 -11.58 13.18
C MET A 72 -3.64 -11.35 12.39
N CYS A 73 -3.64 -10.42 11.43
CA CYS A 73 -4.83 -9.98 10.69
C CYS A 73 -5.97 -9.37 11.55
N GLU A 74 -5.74 -9.14 12.84
CA GLU A 74 -6.74 -8.61 13.78
C GLU A 74 -6.47 -7.15 14.14
N GLU A 75 -5.19 -6.81 14.29
CA GLU A 75 -4.76 -5.48 14.71
C GLU A 75 -4.02 -4.77 13.59
N ALA A 76 -4.11 -3.44 13.57
CA ALA A 76 -3.39 -2.61 12.64
C ALA A 76 -2.69 -1.46 13.37
N TYR A 77 -1.48 -1.16 12.89
CA TYR A 77 -0.61 -0.16 13.47
C TYR A 77 -0.05 0.74 12.38
N LYS A 78 0.07 2.04 12.68
CA LYS A 78 0.78 3.01 11.86
C LYS A 78 2.08 3.42 12.52
N PHE A 79 3.17 3.36 11.75
CA PHE A 79 4.51 3.75 12.17
C PHE A 79 5.06 4.87 11.30
N ASP A 80 5.68 5.87 11.92
CA ASP A 80 6.59 6.78 11.19
C ASP A 80 7.94 6.09 10.98
N VAL A 81 8.33 5.88 9.72
CA VAL A 81 9.53 5.09 9.37
C VAL A 81 10.83 5.81 9.77
N TYR A 82 10.81 7.14 9.92
CA TYR A 82 12.02 7.92 10.20
C TYR A 82 11.95 8.71 11.51
N LYS A 83 10.89 8.55 12.31
CA LYS A 83 10.79 9.15 13.64
C LYS A 83 10.58 8.07 14.69
N ASP A 84 11.47 8.05 15.67
CA ASP A 84 11.43 7.06 16.74
C ASP A 84 10.12 7.16 17.56
N ASN A 85 9.63 6.01 18.03
CA ASN A 85 8.51 5.84 18.97
C ASN A 85 7.16 6.46 18.57
N ARG A 86 6.91 6.70 17.27
CA ARG A 86 5.57 7.08 16.78
C ARG A 86 4.85 5.86 16.21
N CYS A 87 4.34 5.03 17.11
CA CYS A 87 3.41 3.96 16.81
C CYS A 87 1.99 4.37 17.21
N VAL A 88 1.03 4.17 16.32
CA VAL A 88 -0.39 4.44 16.59
C VAL A 88 -1.17 3.16 16.31
N PHE A 89 -1.88 2.65 17.31
CA PHE A 89 -2.87 1.59 17.11
C PHE A 89 -4.08 2.16 16.36
N LEU A 90 -4.47 1.50 15.27
CA LEU A 90 -5.54 1.93 14.39
C LEU A 90 -6.82 1.20 14.76
N TRP A 91 -7.49 1.68 15.81
CA TRP A 91 -8.75 1.09 16.24
C TRP A 91 -9.82 1.20 15.14
N GLY A 92 -10.50 0.09 14.85
CA GLY A 92 -11.46 0.00 13.75
C GLY A 92 -10.83 0.32 12.39
N TYR A 93 -9.63 -0.23 12.14
CA TYR A 93 -8.92 -0.06 10.88
C TYR A 93 -9.82 -0.30 9.67
N ASN A 94 -9.76 0.60 8.69
CA ASN A 94 -10.45 0.42 7.42
C ASN A 94 -9.77 1.17 6.28
N PHE A 95 -9.93 0.68 5.05
CA PHE A 95 -9.26 1.28 3.88
C PHE A 95 -9.80 2.66 3.51
N THR A 96 -11.03 3.02 3.88
CA THR A 96 -11.57 4.36 3.61
C THR A 96 -10.76 5.41 4.37
N ARG A 97 -10.75 5.31 5.71
CA ARG A 97 -10.06 6.25 6.59
C ARG A 97 -8.53 6.13 6.51
N ASP A 98 -8.02 4.91 6.56
CA ASP A 98 -6.59 4.69 6.80
C ASP A 98 -5.77 4.54 5.51
N LEU A 99 -6.42 4.53 4.35
CA LEU A 99 -5.77 4.54 3.04
C LEU A 99 -6.33 5.64 2.12
N PHE A 100 -7.63 5.65 1.82
CA PHE A 100 -8.19 6.56 0.81
C PHE A 100 -8.11 8.03 1.22
N ASP A 101 -8.42 8.37 2.47
CA ASP A 101 -8.30 9.77 2.95
C ASP A 101 -6.86 10.29 2.79
N HIS A 102 -5.85 9.47 3.11
CA HIS A 102 -4.46 9.84 2.90
C HIS A 102 -4.10 10.01 1.42
N LEU A 103 -4.64 9.17 0.54
CA LEU A 103 -4.44 9.33 -0.90
C LEU A 103 -5.12 10.59 -1.45
N GLU A 104 -6.27 10.96 -0.89
CA GLU A 104 -6.95 12.21 -1.19
C GLU A 104 -6.13 13.43 -0.77
N ASP A 105 -5.49 13.34 0.40
CA ASP A 105 -4.54 14.34 0.93
C ASP A 105 -3.19 14.39 0.19
N GLY A 106 -3.02 13.61 -0.88
CA GLY A 106 -1.84 13.63 -1.74
C GLY A 106 -0.68 12.75 -1.29
N TYR A 107 -0.89 11.81 -0.37
CA TYR A 107 0.08 10.74 -0.13
C TYR A 107 0.11 9.77 -1.31
N GLU A 108 1.26 9.13 -1.51
CA GLU A 108 1.46 8.14 -2.57
C GLU A 108 1.83 6.77 -2.00
N ILE A 109 1.22 5.71 -2.54
CA ILE A 109 1.61 4.33 -2.24
C ILE A 109 3.01 4.07 -2.81
N SER A 110 3.95 3.77 -1.93
CA SER A 110 5.30 3.39 -2.32
C SER A 110 5.52 1.89 -2.25
N TYR A 111 4.78 1.20 -1.39
CA TYR A 111 4.76 -0.26 -1.29
C TYR A 111 3.35 -0.75 -0.91
N MET A 112 2.92 -1.84 -1.52
CA MET A 112 1.74 -2.62 -1.17
C MET A 112 1.88 -4.01 -1.83
N PRO A 113 1.79 -5.13 -1.08
CA PRO A 113 1.80 -6.48 -1.65
C PRO A 113 0.47 -6.79 -2.34
N LEU A 114 0.44 -7.84 -3.16
CA LEU A 114 -0.75 -8.19 -3.93
C LEU A 114 -1.93 -8.63 -3.06
N ASP A 115 -1.66 -9.26 -1.91
CA ASP A 115 -2.72 -9.71 -0.99
C ASP A 115 -3.39 -8.51 -0.29
N CYS A 116 -2.65 -7.44 0.00
CA CYS A 116 -3.26 -6.20 0.47
C CYS A 116 -4.08 -5.52 -0.65
N HIS A 117 -3.59 -5.53 -1.90
CA HIS A 117 -4.39 -5.07 -3.05
C HIS A 117 -5.69 -5.85 -3.21
N TYR A 118 -5.66 -7.17 -3.00
CA TYR A 118 -6.82 -8.04 -2.98
C TYR A 118 -7.85 -7.54 -1.95
N GLY A 119 -7.43 -7.32 -0.70
CA GLY A 119 -8.33 -6.82 0.35
C GLY A 119 -8.93 -5.44 0.05
N VAL A 120 -8.15 -4.52 -0.53
CA VAL A 120 -8.67 -3.21 -0.96
C VAL A 120 -9.73 -3.38 -2.07
N TRP A 121 -9.56 -4.35 -2.97
CA TRP A 121 -10.52 -4.60 -4.04
C TRP A 121 -11.84 -5.14 -3.50
N GLU A 122 -11.79 -6.10 -2.55
CA GLU A 122 -12.99 -6.59 -1.86
C GLU A 122 -13.71 -5.46 -1.13
N TRP A 123 -12.98 -4.64 -0.37
CA TRP A 123 -13.53 -3.49 0.35
C TRP A 123 -14.29 -2.52 -0.56
N ILE A 124 -13.75 -2.22 -1.75
CA ILE A 124 -14.40 -1.34 -2.72
C ILE A 124 -15.69 -1.96 -3.28
N LEU A 125 -15.73 -3.29 -3.46
CA LEU A 125 -16.92 -3.97 -3.97
C LEU A 125 -18.05 -4.01 -2.94
N GLU A 126 -17.69 -4.31 -1.68
CA GLU A 126 -18.62 -4.37 -0.55
C GLU A 126 -19.12 -2.98 -0.13
N GLY A 127 -18.33 -1.94 -0.36
CA GLY A 127 -18.67 -0.56 -0.04
C GLY A 127 -19.86 0.03 -0.81
N THR A 128 -20.62 0.90 -0.14
CA THR A 128 -21.68 1.68 -0.80
C THR A 128 -21.11 2.85 -1.61
N GLU A 129 -21.96 3.45 -2.48
CA GLU A 129 -21.58 4.66 -3.23
C GLU A 129 -21.31 5.85 -2.32
N GLU A 130 -22.13 6.04 -1.29
CA GLU A 130 -22.00 7.16 -0.35
C GLU A 130 -20.74 7.04 0.55
N GLU A 131 -20.29 5.82 0.83
CA GLU A 131 -19.15 5.58 1.72
C GLU A 131 -17.81 5.55 0.99
N ILE A 132 -17.76 5.02 -0.24
CA ILE A 132 -16.49 4.64 -0.88
C ILE A 132 -16.46 5.00 -2.37
N LYS A 133 -17.52 4.71 -3.13
CA LYS A 133 -17.45 4.79 -4.59
C LYS A 133 -17.59 6.23 -5.07
N GLY A 134 -16.50 6.78 -5.60
CA GLY A 134 -16.46 8.13 -6.16
C GLY A 134 -15.60 9.12 -5.38
N SER A 135 -15.08 8.72 -4.20
CA SER A 135 -14.11 9.54 -3.45
C SER A 135 -12.83 9.78 -4.25
N LYS A 136 -12.17 10.93 -4.04
CA LYS A 136 -10.91 11.25 -4.74
C LYS A 136 -9.78 10.33 -4.27
N GLY A 137 -9.84 9.89 -3.01
CA GLY A 137 -8.96 8.86 -2.45
C GLY A 137 -9.04 7.54 -3.22
N MET A 138 -10.25 7.01 -3.44
CA MET A 138 -10.46 5.79 -4.24
C MET A 138 -9.97 5.96 -5.68
N GLN A 139 -10.27 7.10 -6.31
CA GLN A 139 -9.80 7.38 -7.67
C GLN A 139 -8.27 7.48 -7.74
N SER A 140 -7.63 8.01 -6.70
CA SER A 140 -6.17 8.04 -6.56
C SER A 140 -5.57 6.63 -6.41
N TYR A 141 -6.24 5.74 -5.67
CA TYR A 141 -5.88 4.32 -5.60
C TYR A 141 -6.02 3.60 -6.96
N MET A 142 -7.13 3.80 -7.68
CA MET A 142 -7.34 3.19 -9.00
C MET A 142 -6.31 3.71 -10.03
N ARG A 143 -5.98 5.00 -9.97
CA ARG A 143 -4.88 5.58 -10.75
C ARG A 143 -3.54 4.92 -10.42
N TYR A 144 -3.26 4.65 -9.15
CA TYR A 144 -2.08 3.87 -8.75
C TYR A 144 -2.12 2.46 -9.36
N CYS A 145 -3.25 1.76 -9.26
CA CYS A 145 -3.41 0.42 -9.83
C CYS A 145 -3.14 0.40 -11.34
N HIS A 146 -3.74 1.34 -12.07
CA HIS A 146 -3.54 1.51 -13.51
C HIS A 146 -2.06 1.74 -13.86
N LYS A 147 -1.41 2.73 -13.23
CA LYS A 147 0.01 3.06 -13.46
C LYS A 147 0.95 1.89 -13.14
N ASN A 148 0.60 1.08 -12.14
CA ASN A 148 1.44 -0.01 -11.62
C ASN A 148 1.05 -1.40 -12.13
N LYS A 149 0.08 -1.48 -13.05
CA LYS A 149 -0.42 -2.73 -13.63
C LYS A 149 -0.88 -3.69 -12.53
N ILE A 150 -1.62 -3.17 -11.56
CA ILE A 150 -2.47 -3.97 -10.67
C ILE A 150 -3.79 -4.11 -11.41
N THR A 151 -4.07 -5.32 -11.89
CA THR A 151 -5.19 -5.63 -12.79
C THR A 151 -5.90 -6.86 -12.28
N TYR A 152 -7.18 -7.02 -12.59
CA TYR A 152 -7.95 -8.22 -12.27
C TYR A 152 -7.19 -9.51 -12.61
N LYS A 153 -6.72 -9.66 -13.86
CA LYS A 153 -5.96 -10.84 -14.32
C LYS A 153 -4.71 -11.13 -13.49
N LYS A 154 -4.07 -10.11 -12.93
CA LYS A 154 -2.87 -10.24 -12.11
C LYS A 154 -3.24 -10.75 -10.72
N LEU A 155 -4.28 -10.19 -10.11
CA LEU A 155 -4.80 -10.63 -8.81
C LEU A 155 -5.39 -12.03 -8.91
N GLN A 156 -6.19 -12.32 -9.94
CA GLN A 156 -6.71 -13.66 -10.22
C GLN A 156 -5.59 -14.70 -10.29
N LYS A 157 -4.54 -14.44 -11.08
CA LYS A 157 -3.44 -15.38 -11.26
C LYS A 157 -2.55 -15.56 -10.03
N LYS A 158 -2.44 -14.54 -9.17
CA LYS A 158 -1.45 -14.51 -8.08
C LYS A 158 -2.02 -14.71 -6.69
N CYS A 159 -3.31 -14.38 -6.51
CA CYS A 159 -4.01 -14.36 -5.24
C CYS A 159 -5.36 -15.09 -5.34
N ASN A 160 -5.66 -15.76 -6.46
CA ASN A 160 -6.94 -16.43 -6.72
C ASN A 160 -8.19 -15.51 -6.62
N TYR A 161 -8.02 -14.21 -6.84
CA TYR A 161 -9.12 -13.24 -6.86
C TYR A 161 -10.19 -13.60 -7.91
N CYS A 162 -11.42 -13.75 -7.46
CA CYS A 162 -12.56 -14.20 -8.28
C CYS A 162 -13.73 -13.20 -8.35
N ASN A 163 -13.68 -12.09 -7.61
CA ASN A 163 -14.73 -11.07 -7.58
C ASN A 163 -14.64 -10.10 -8.78
N ASP A 164 -15.52 -9.10 -8.82
CA ASP A 164 -15.60 -8.14 -9.93
C ASP A 164 -14.33 -7.28 -10.12
N ASP A 165 -14.09 -6.86 -11.37
CA ASP A 165 -13.03 -5.89 -11.68
C ASP A 165 -13.45 -4.48 -11.25
N ILE A 166 -12.86 -3.96 -10.16
CA ILE A 166 -13.14 -2.62 -9.64
C ILE A 166 -12.75 -1.50 -10.61
N MET A 167 -11.89 -1.77 -11.59
CA MET A 167 -11.41 -0.74 -12.52
C MET A 167 -12.52 -0.22 -13.42
N LYS A 168 -13.69 -0.87 -13.47
CA LYS A 168 -14.92 -0.35 -14.10
C LYS A 168 -15.39 0.99 -13.50
N TYR A 169 -15.02 1.29 -12.26
CA TYR A 169 -15.35 2.55 -11.57
C TYR A 169 -14.27 3.64 -11.73
N TYR A 170 -13.17 3.36 -12.44
CA TYR A 170 -12.06 4.30 -12.58
C TYR A 170 -12.40 5.42 -13.56
N ASN A 171 -12.46 6.66 -13.07
CA ASN A 171 -12.68 7.84 -13.91
C ASN A 171 -11.34 8.38 -14.43
N THR A 172 -11.14 8.27 -15.75
CA THR A 172 -9.92 8.73 -16.43
C THR A 172 -9.89 10.23 -16.71
N LYS A 173 -10.98 10.96 -16.40
CA LYS A 173 -11.14 12.39 -16.69
C LYS A 173 -10.77 13.31 -15.52
N CYS A 174 -10.22 12.77 -14.43
CA CYS A 174 -9.79 13.53 -13.24
C CYS A 174 -8.27 13.75 -13.18
#